data_AF-A0A2X4TTM4-F1
#
_entry.id   AF-A0A2X4TTM4-F1
#
_cell.length_a   1.000
_cell.length_b   1.000
_cell.length_c   1.000
_cell.angle_alpha   90.00
_cell.angle_beta   90.00
_cell.angle_gamma   90.00
#
_symmetry.space_group_name_H-M   'P 1'
#
loop_
_entity.id
_entity.type
_entity.pdbx_description
1 polymer ?
#
loop_
_entity_poly.entity_id
_entity_poly.type
_entity_poly.pdbx_seq_one_letter_code
_entity_poly.pdbx_strand_id
1 'polypeptide(L)' 'MSASKWWVVDGRDDGFALEQRATGDIVIMNNATSEEHVLPGYVWKHSPNFGLQIQSDGPPPYGSWIENPED' A
#
# COMPACT_ATOMS: atom_id res chain seq x y z
N MET A 1 20.70 3.26 10.57
CA MET A 1 19.29 3.34 10.99
C MET A 1 18.46 3.25 9.73
N SER A 2 17.66 2.20 9.59
CA SER A 2 16.90 1.94 8.37
C SER A 2 15.74 2.95 8.32
N ALA A 3 15.78 3.85 7.34
CA ALA A 3 14.81 4.94 7.24
C ALA A 3 13.54 4.38 6.61
N SER A 4 12.57 3.96 7.41
CA SER A 4 11.30 3.46 6.92
C SER A 4 10.58 4.56 6.14
N LYS A 5 10.35 4.34 4.85
CA LYS A 5 9.71 5.29 3.94
C LYS A 5 8.22 5.01 3.80
N TRP A 6 7.47 6.01 3.37
CA TRP A 6 6.06 5.85 3.03
C TRP A 6 5.93 5.41 1.58
N TRP A 7 5.05 4.45 1.35
CA TRP A 7 4.75 3.87 0.05
C TRP A 7 3.25 3.94 -0.21
N VAL A 8 2.90 4.28 -1.43
CA VAL A 8 1.50 4.33 -1.90
C VAL A 8 1.37 3.43 -3.11
N VAL A 9 0.28 2.65 -3.15
CA VAL A 9 -0.02 1.82 -4.32
C VAL A 9 -0.35 2.71 -5.51
N ASP A 10 0.35 2.51 -6.62
CA ASP A 10 0.01 3.18 -7.86
C ASP A 10 -1.17 2.47 -8.54
N GLY A 11 -2.37 2.78 -8.06
CA GLY A 11 -3.60 2.22 -8.62
C GLY A 11 -3.91 2.66 -10.05
N ARG A 12 -3.15 3.61 -10.63
CA ARG A 12 -3.38 4.08 -12.00
C ARG A 12 -2.70 3.20 -13.05
N ASP A 13 -1.56 2.58 -12.71
CA ASP A 13 -0.74 1.84 -13.68
C ASP A 13 -1.00 0.32 -13.62
N ASP A 14 -1.11 -0.24 -12.42
CA ASP A 14 -1.00 -1.69 -12.22
C ASP A 14 -2.32 -2.39 -11.86
N GLY A 15 -3.40 -1.64 -11.65
CA GLY A 15 -4.70 -2.20 -11.27
C GLY A 15 -4.75 -2.80 -9.86
N PHE A 16 -3.73 -2.56 -9.03
CA PHE A 16 -3.75 -2.91 -7.61
C PHE A 16 -4.44 -1.82 -6.79
N ALA A 17 -5.24 -2.24 -5.81
CA ALA A 17 -5.88 -1.37 -4.83
C ALA A 17 -5.47 -1.79 -3.42
N LEU A 18 -5.21 -0.80 -2.57
CA LEU A 18 -4.86 -1.03 -1.18
C LEU A 18 -6.07 -0.66 -0.31
N GLU A 19 -6.56 -1.63 0.46
CA GLU A 19 -7.75 -1.47 1.29
C GLU A 19 -7.47 -1.89 2.73
N GLN A 20 -8.10 -1.19 3.68
CA GLN A 20 -8.14 -1.59 5.07
C GLN A 20 -9.37 -2.47 5.30
N ARG A 21 -9.17 -3.71 5.77
CA ARG A 21 -10.26 -4.58 6.20
C ARG A 21 -10.81 -4.14 7.55
N ALA A 22 -12.06 -4.48 7.83
CA ALA A 22 -12.71 -4.19 9.11
C ALA A 22 -11.98 -4.80 10.34
N THR A 23 -11.12 -5.81 10.11
CA THR A 23 -10.25 -6.41 11.13
C THR A 23 -9.05 -5.54 11.50
N GLY A 24 -8.77 -4.48 10.73
CA GLY A 24 -7.58 -3.64 10.87
C GLY A 24 -6.40 -4.08 10.00
N ASP A 25 -6.53 -5.20 9.27
CA ASP A 25 -5.52 -5.67 8.33
C ASP A 25 -5.53 -4.82 7.06
N ILE A 26 -4.34 -4.56 6.53
CA ILE A 26 -4.17 -3.95 5.21
C ILE A 26 -4.07 -5.06 4.18
N VAL A 27 -4.84 -4.96 3.11
CA VAL A 27 -4.87 -5.93 2.03
C VAL A 27 -4.65 -5.21 0.73
N ILE A 28 -3.74 -5.74 -0.09
CA ILE A 28 -3.62 -5.34 -1.48
C ILE A 28 -4.41 -6.30 -2.34
N MET A 29 -5.23 -5.77 -3.22
CA MET A 29 -6.03 -6.52 -4.16
C MET A 29 -5.60 -6.16 -5.57
N ASN A 30 -5.33 -7.15 -6.39
CA ASN A 30 -5.19 -6.98 -7.82
C ASN A 30 -6.58 -7.02 -8.47
N ASN A 31 -7.06 -5.90 -9.00
CA ASN A 31 -8.37 -5.84 -9.66
C ASN A 31 -8.39 -6.60 -11.00
N ALA A 32 -7.24 -6.84 -11.63
CA ALA A 32 -7.17 -7.57 -12.89
C ALA A 32 -7.23 -9.10 -12.71
N THR A 33 -6.62 -9.63 -11.64
CA THR A 33 -6.55 -11.08 -11.38
C THR A 33 -7.39 -11.55 -10.19
N SER A 34 -8.00 -10.61 -9.44
CA SER A 34 -8.68 -10.87 -8.16
C SER A 34 -7.78 -11.50 -7.09
N GLU A 35 -6.47 -11.29 -7.19
CA GLU A 35 -5.50 -11.79 -6.22
C GLU A 35 -5.45 -10.84 -5.00
N GLU A 36 -5.55 -11.40 -3.80
CA GLU A 36 -5.51 -10.63 -2.54
C GLU A 36 -4.29 -11.02 -1.71
N HIS A 37 -3.51 -10.03 -1.27
CA HIS A 37 -2.39 -10.23 -0.35
C HIS A 37 -2.58 -9.40 0.90
N VAL A 38 -2.60 -10.07 2.04
CA VAL A 38 -2.63 -9.40 3.35
C VAL A 38 -1.23 -8.92 3.69
N LEU A 39 -1.12 -7.68 4.15
CA LEU A 39 0.09 -7.02 4.64
C LEU A 39 0.01 -6.90 6.17
N PRO A 40 0.25 -7.99 6.93
CA PRO A 40 0.14 -7.98 8.38
C PRO A 40 1.30 -7.20 9.01
N GLY A 41 0.98 -6.34 9.99
CA GLY A 41 1.98 -5.66 10.81
C GLY A 41 2.67 -4.45 10.17
N TYR A 42 2.24 -4.02 8.98
CA TYR A 42 2.70 -2.76 8.39
C TYR A 42 2.04 -1.58 9.09
N VAL A 43 2.84 -0.53 9.35
CA VAL A 43 2.31 0.76 9.80
C VAL A 43 1.68 1.43 8.59
N TRP A 44 0.51 2.03 8.75
CA TRP A 44 -0.20 2.69 7.67
C TRP A 44 -0.85 3.98 8.13
N LYS A 45 -1.15 4.87 7.18
CA LYS A 45 -1.88 6.11 7.40
C LYS A 45 -2.80 6.38 6.20
N HIS A 46 -3.89 7.09 6.44
CA HIS A 46 -4.77 7.59 5.38
C HIS A 46 -4.36 9.03 5.01
N SER A 47 -4.03 9.27 3.74
CA SER A 47 -3.80 10.58 3.15
C SER A 47 -5.00 10.97 2.28
N PRO A 48 -5.46 12.23 2.35
CA PRO A 48 -6.57 12.69 1.52
C PRO A 48 -6.23 12.74 0.02
N ASN A 49 -4.96 12.95 -0.33
CA ASN A 49 -4.51 13.11 -1.73
C ASN A 49 -4.19 11.76 -2.38
N PHE A 50 -3.66 10.82 -1.60
CA PHE A 50 -3.12 9.55 -2.10
C PHE A 50 -3.84 8.30 -1.58
N GLY A 51 -4.78 8.44 -0.65
CA GLY A 51 -5.46 7.31 -0.01
C GLY A 51 -4.58 6.63 1.05
N LEU A 52 -4.60 5.29 1.09
CA LEU A 52 -3.82 4.52 2.06
C LEU A 52 -2.33 4.51 1.70
N GLN A 53 -1.49 4.91 2.65
CA GLN A 53 -0.04 4.80 2.58
C GLN A 53 0.45 3.83 3.65
N ILE A 54 1.47 3.04 3.32
CA ILE A 54 2.12 2.12 4.27
C ILE A 54 3.56 2.57 4.51
N GLN A 55 4.08 2.29 5.69
CA GLN A 55 5.46 2.55 6.04
C GLN A 55 6.25 1.25 6.10
N SER A 56 7.34 1.20 5.35
CA SER A 56 8.22 0.04 5.27
C SER A 56 9.62 0.44 4.80
N ASP A 57 10.60 -0.42 5.06
CA ASP A 57 11.97 -0.23 4.60
C ASP A 57 12.12 -0.32 3.06
N GLY A 58 11.17 -0.97 2.39
CA GLY A 58 11.10 -1.07 0.94
C GLY A 58 9.67 -1.29 0.46
N PRO A 59 9.40 -1.17 -0.84
CA PRO A 59 8.07 -1.39 -1.38
C PRO A 59 7.67 -2.86 -1.15
N PRO A 60 6.41 -3.15 -0.76
CA PRO A 60 5.94 -4.52 -0.75
C PRO A 60 6.10 -5.20 -2.11
N PRO A 61 6.25 -6.53 -2.13
CA PRO A 61 6.50 -7.29 -3.35
C PRO A 61 5.28 -7.40 -4.28
N TYR A 62 4.14 -6.82 -3.90
CA TYR A 62 2.85 -6.95 -4.59
C TYR A 62 2.38 -5.59 -5.09
N GLY A 63 2.15 -5.45 -6.40
CA GLY A 63 1.73 -4.20 -7.04
C GLY A 63 2.87 -3.19 -7.23
N SER A 64 2.57 -2.11 -7.94
CA SER A 64 3.49 -0.99 -8.11
C SER A 64 3.33 0.03 -7.00
N TRP A 65 4.46 0.50 -6.49
CA TRP A 65 4.52 1.41 -5.35
C TRP A 65 5.31 2.65 -5.69
N ILE A 66 4.78 3.79 -5.25
CA ILE A 66 5.45 5.08 -5.35
C ILE A 66 6.09 5.39 -4.00
N GLU A 67 7.38 5.70 -4.01
CA GLU A 67 8.14 6.10 -2.84
C GLU A 67 7.82 7.55 -2.46
N ASN A 68 7.49 7.77 -1.19
CA ASN A 68 7.37 9.07 -0.55
C ASN A 68 6.61 10.13 -1.37
N PRO A 69 5.36 9.87 -1.78
CA PRO A 69 4.53 10.92 -2.34
C PRO A 69 4.36 11.99 -1.25
N GLU A 70 5.00 13.15 -1.44
CA GLU A 70 4.77 14.32 -0.61
C GLU A 70 3.33 14.80 -0.85
N ASP A 71 2.59 15.04 0.24
CA ASP A 71 1.18 15.49 0.23
C ASP A 71 1.00 16.83 -0.49
#